data_AF-A0A1C5XU87-F1
#
_entry.id   AF-A0A1C5XU87-F1
#
_cell.length_a   1.000
_cell.length_b   1.000
_cell.length_c   1.000
_cell.angle_alpha   90.00
_cell.angle_beta   90.00
_cell.angle_gamma   90.00
#
_symmetry.space_group_name_H-M   'P 1'
#
loop_
_entity.id
_entity.type
_entity.pdbx_description
1 polymer ?
#
loop_
_entity_poly.entity_id
_entity_poly.type
_entity_poly.pdbx_seq_one_letter_code
_entity_poly.pdbx_strand_id
1 'polypeptide(L)'
;MSEWVLPLAVGAATGVLSGFGVGGGTLLLVYMTAFAGVDQHLAQGINLLYFLPAGLMALPAHVKNGYIEKPVLLPAIGAGLVCAALAAWAATAMEVGLLRKFFGAFLIVVGLMELFGRTKE
;
A
#
# COMPACT_ATOMS: atom_id res chain seq x y z
N MET A 1 2.75 27.05 11.31
CA MET A 1 2.54 26.10 12.43
C MET A 1 1.42 25.07 12.19
N SER A 2 0.70 25.06 11.04
CA SER A 2 -0.37 24.08 10.77
C SER A 2 -0.08 23.07 9.65
N GLU A 3 1.13 23.07 9.07
CA GLU A 3 1.44 22.22 7.92
C GLU A 3 1.44 20.71 8.23
N TRP A 4 1.48 20.34 9.51
CA TRP A 4 1.51 18.95 9.97
C TRP A 4 0.12 18.43 10.34
N VAL A 5 -0.88 19.31 10.51
CA VAL A 5 -2.22 18.92 10.93
C VAL A 5 -2.96 18.22 9.78
N LEU A 6 -2.82 18.72 8.55
CA LEU A 6 -3.46 18.15 7.37
C LEU A 6 -2.94 16.72 7.06
N PRO A 7 -1.61 16.50 6.98
CA PRO A 7 -1.07 15.16 6.75
C PRO A 7 -1.41 14.18 7.88
N LEU A 8 -1.43 14.66 9.13
CA LEU A 8 -1.82 13.83 10.28
C LEU A 8 -3.30 13.41 10.21
N ALA A 9 -4.19 14.35 9.86
CA ALA A 9 -5.62 14.08 9.71
C ALA A 9 -5.89 13.12 8.54
N VAL A 10 -5.23 13.31 7.40
CA VAL A 10 -5.34 12.42 6.25
C VAL A 10 -4.78 11.04 6.58
N GLY A 11 -3.61 10.96 7.20
CA GLY A 11 -3.01 9.69 7.63
C GLY A 11 -3.88 8.92 8.63
N ALA A 12 -4.53 9.62 9.57
CA ALA A 12 -5.49 9.03 10.50
C ALA A 12 -6.75 8.53 9.77
N ALA A 13 -7.33 9.33 8.87
CA ALA A 13 -8.51 8.95 8.10
C ALA A 13 -8.22 7.74 7.19
N THR A 14 -7.09 7.73 6.47
CA THR A 14 -6.67 6.58 5.67
C THR A 14 -6.38 5.36 6.56
N GLY A 15 -5.82 5.56 7.75
CA GLY A 15 -5.70 4.56 8.82
C GLY A 15 -7.00 3.84 9.12
N VAL A 16 -8.05 4.60 9.43
CA VAL A 16 -9.39 4.07 9.72
C VAL A 16 -9.97 3.32 8.52
N LEU A 17 -9.86 3.89 7.31
CA LEU A 17 -10.34 3.24 6.07
C LEU A 17 -9.62 1.92 5.77
N SER A 18 -8.32 1.82 6.09
CA SER A 18 -7.57 0.58 5.98
C SER A 18 -8.06 -0.49 6.95
N GLY A 19 -8.43 -0.09 8.18
CA GLY A 19 -9.06 -0.99 9.15
C GLY A 19 -10.42 -1.54 8.69
N PHE A 20 -11.14 -0.80 7.84
CA PHE A 20 -12.36 -1.27 7.18
C PHE A 20 -12.12 -2.17 5.95
N GLY A 21 -10.86 -2.49 5.63
CA GLY A 21 -10.52 -3.36 4.50
C GLY A 21 -10.52 -2.66 3.13
N VAL A 22 -10.71 -1.34 3.09
CA VAL A 22 -10.75 -0.55 1.84
C VAL A 22 -9.35 -0.33 1.25
N GLY A 23 -8.28 -0.60 2.01
CA GLY A 23 -6.89 -0.44 1.55
C GLY A 23 -6.41 1.01 1.61
N GLY A 24 -6.28 1.56 2.82
CA GLY A 24 -5.93 2.97 3.04
C GLY A 24 -4.56 3.40 2.52
N GLY A 25 -3.63 2.46 2.30
CA GLY A 25 -2.31 2.75 1.73
C GLY A 25 -2.36 3.30 0.30
N THR A 26 -3.31 2.83 -0.52
CA THR A 26 -3.50 3.30 -1.90
C THR A 26 -4.00 4.74 -1.91
N LEU A 27 -4.99 5.06 -1.07
CA LEU A 27 -5.52 6.41 -0.88
C LEU A 27 -4.47 7.38 -0.35
N LEU A 28 -3.67 6.95 0.63
CA LEU A 28 -2.57 7.74 1.17
C LEU A 28 -1.54 8.06 0.09
N LEU A 29 -1.20 7.10 -0.77
CA LEU A 29 -0.30 7.29 -1.90
C LEU A 29 -0.83 8.30 -2.92
N VAL A 30 -2.12 8.22 -3.26
CA VAL A 30 -2.78 9.19 -4.15
C VAL A 30 -2.72 10.59 -3.56
N TYR A 31 -3.05 10.75 -2.28
CA TYR A 31 -2.94 12.03 -1.59
C TYR A 31 -1.52 12.58 -1.64
N MET A 32 -0.52 11.77 -1.29
CA MET A 32 0.88 12.21 -1.23
C MET A 32 1.40 12.64 -2.60
N THR A 33 1.10 11.88 -3.66
CA THR A 33 1.67 12.09 -5.00
C THR A 33 0.89 13.09 -5.84
N ALA A 34 -0.44 13.14 -5.72
CA ALA A 34 -1.29 14.01 -6.53
C ALA A 34 -1.59 15.36 -5.85
N PHE A 35 -1.70 15.40 -4.52
CA PHE A 35 -2.10 16.60 -3.77
C PHE A 35 -0.96 17.21 -2.97
N ALA A 36 -0.17 16.41 -2.26
CA ALA A 36 0.93 16.90 -1.43
C ALA A 36 2.24 17.12 -2.22
N GLY A 37 2.30 16.70 -3.50
CA GLY A 37 3.46 16.87 -4.36
C GLY A 37 4.72 16.12 -3.88
N VAL A 38 4.55 15.11 -3.03
CA VAL A 38 5.63 14.29 -2.50
C VAL A 38 6.20 13.43 -3.63
N ASP A 39 7.53 13.34 -3.68
CA ASP A 39 8.22 12.50 -4.64
C ASP A 39 7.73 11.04 -4.56
N GLN A 40 7.62 10.37 -5.71
CA GLN A 40 7.09 9.01 -5.81
C GLN A 40 7.86 8.02 -4.93
N HIS A 41 9.19 8.13 -4.85
CA HIS A 41 10.00 7.24 -4.02
C HIS A 41 9.73 7.46 -2.53
N LEU A 42 9.64 8.72 -2.12
CA LEU A 42 9.37 9.07 -0.73
C LEU A 42 7.95 8.64 -0.33
N ALA A 43 6.95 8.89 -1.19
CA ALA A 43 5.58 8.48 -0.97
C ALA A 43 5.44 6.95 -0.84
N GLN A 44 6.15 6.18 -1.66
CA GLN A 44 6.20 4.71 -1.53
C GLN A 44 6.86 4.26 -0.23
N GLY A 45 7.95 4.90 0.20
CA GLY A 45 8.61 4.62 1.47
C GLY A 45 7.70 4.89 2.67
N ILE A 46 6.98 6.01 2.67
CA ILE A 46 5.98 6.34 3.70
C ILE A 46 4.86 5.30 3.71
N ASN A 47 4.37 4.89 2.54
CA ASN A 47 3.32 3.87 2.44
C ASN A 47 3.77 2.50 2.98
N LEU A 48 5.02 2.09 2.73
CA LEU A 48 5.62 0.89 3.33
C LEU A 48 5.66 0.97 4.86
N LEU A 49 6.08 2.12 5.41
CA LEU A 49 6.06 2.36 6.86
C LEU A 49 4.65 2.29 7.43
N TYR A 50 3.66 2.80 6.70
CA TYR A 50 2.26 2.76 7.09
C TYR A 50 1.71 1.32 7.16
N PHE A 51 2.17 0.42 6.30
CA PHE A 51 1.74 -0.98 6.32
C PHE A 51 2.34 -1.81 7.47
N LEU A 52 3.49 -1.43 8.03
CA LEU A 52 4.12 -2.13 9.17
C LEU A 52 3.18 -2.27 10.39
N PRO A 53 2.64 -1.18 10.97
CA PRO A 53 1.74 -1.28 12.12
C PRO A 53 0.42 -1.97 11.75
N ALA A 54 -0.09 -1.77 10.52
CA ALA A 54 -1.29 -2.45 10.05
C ALA A 54 -1.09 -3.97 9.98
N GLY A 55 0.02 -4.43 9.42
CA GLY A 55 0.39 -5.85 9.34
C GLY A 55 0.64 -6.46 10.73
N LEU A 56 1.31 -5.73 11.62
CA LEU A 56 1.52 -6.15 13.01
C LEU A 56 0.21 -6.37 13.75
N MET A 57 -0.81 -5.54 13.51
CA MET A 57 -2.14 -5.73 14.11
C MET A 57 -2.95 -6.82 13.41
N ALA A 58 -2.78 -7.01 12.11
CA ALA A 58 -3.50 -8.02 11.33
C ALA A 58 -3.01 -9.47 11.60
N LEU A 59 -1.71 -9.65 11.87
CA LEU A 59 -1.08 -10.94 12.13
C LEU A 59 -1.72 -11.71 13.30
N PRO A 60 -1.83 -11.15 14.53
CA PRO A 60 -2.46 -11.84 15.65
C PRO A 60 -3.93 -12.19 15.38
N ALA A 61 -4.66 -11.31 14.67
CA ALA A 61 -6.05 -11.56 14.30
C ALA A 61 -6.19 -12.75 13.33
N HIS A 62 -5.28 -12.87 12.35
CA HIS A 62 -5.26 -14.00 11.42
C HIS A 62 -4.82 -15.31 12.07
N VAL A 63 -3.81 -15.25 12.97
CA VAL A 63 -3.38 -16.41 13.76
C VAL A 63 -4.53 -16.93 14.62
N LYS A 64 -5.25 -16.03 15.31
CA LYS A 64 -6.36 -16.38 16.21
C LYS A 64 -7.54 -16.99 15.47
N ASN A 65 -7.81 -16.55 14.24
CA ASN A 65 -8.92 -17.05 13.43
C ASN A 65 -8.57 -18.33 12.64
N GLY A 66 -7.36 -18.88 12.79
CA GLY A 66 -6.97 -20.14 12.15
C GLY A 66 -6.72 -20.07 10.64
N TYR A 67 -6.63 -18.87 10.06
CA TYR A 67 -6.42 -18.66 8.62
C TYR A 67 -4.95 -18.85 8.17
N ILE A 68 -4.11 -19.50 8.97
CA ILE A 68 -2.69 -19.68 8.66
C ILE A 68 -2.41 -21.13 8.31
N GLU A 69 -2.22 -21.36 7.01
CA GLU A 69 -1.67 -22.61 6.51
C GLU A 69 -0.15 -22.65 6.74
N LYS A 70 0.24 -23.31 7.84
CA LYS A 70 1.64 -23.54 8.21
C LYS A 70 2.55 -24.07 7.09
N PRO A 71 2.12 -25.01 6.20
CA PRO A 71 2.99 -25.50 5.14
C PRO A 71 3.28 -24.46 4.04
N VAL A 72 2.36 -23.51 3.81
CA VAL A 72 2.49 -22.47 2.79
C VAL A 72 3.17 -21.22 3.35
N LEU A 73 3.17 -21.05 4.68
CA LEU A 73 3.71 -19.86 5.35
C LEU A 73 5.18 -19.59 5.02
N LEU A 74 6.06 -20.58 5.20
CA LEU A 74 7.50 -20.45 4.90
C LEU A 74 7.80 -20.14 3.43
N PRO A 75 7.27 -20.89 2.44
CA PRO A 75 7.51 -20.58 1.04
C PRO A 75 6.88 -19.24 0.62
N ALA A 76 5.72 -18.86 1.16
CA ALA A 76 5.10 -17.56 0.89
C ALA A 76 5.93 -16.39 1.44
N ILE A 77 6.45 -16.51 2.67
CA ILE A 77 7.35 -15.49 3.25
C ILE A 77 8.63 -15.38 2.43
N GLY A 78 9.24 -16.52 2.07
CA GLY A 78 10.47 -16.54 1.29
C GLY A 78 10.27 -15.93 -0.11
N ALA A 79 9.25 -16.38 -0.84
CA ALA A 79 8.91 -15.84 -2.16
C ALA A 79 8.55 -14.35 -2.07
N GLY A 80 7.79 -13.94 -1.06
CA GLY A 80 7.41 -12.54 -0.81
C GLY A 80 8.62 -11.65 -0.56
N LEU A 81 9.56 -12.07 0.29
CA LEU A 81 10.79 -11.32 0.57
C LEU A 81 11.68 -11.19 -0.68
N VAL A 82 11.85 -12.28 -1.43
CA VAL A 82 12.64 -12.26 -2.66
C VAL A 82 11.99 -11.34 -3.71
N CYS A 83 10.68 -11.47 -3.91
CA CYS A 83 9.97 -10.65 -4.88
C CYS A 83 9.97 -9.17 -4.47
N ALA A 84 9.77 -8.87 -3.18
CA ALA A 84 9.86 -7.51 -2.64
C ALA A 84 11.25 -6.91 -2.81
N ALA A 85 12.32 -7.67 -2.56
CA ALA A 85 13.70 -7.22 -2.75
C ALA A 85 14.01 -6.94 -4.22
N LEU A 86 13.61 -7.84 -5.13
CA LEU A 86 13.78 -7.66 -6.57
C LEU A 86 12.98 -6.46 -7.10
N ALA A 87 11.73 -6.31 -6.67
CA ALA A 87 10.88 -5.19 -7.05
C ALA A 87 11.39 -3.86 -6.51
N ALA A 88 11.87 -3.82 -5.26
CA ALA A 88 12.48 -2.64 -4.68
C ALA A 88 13.75 -2.24 -5.43
N TRP A 89 14.61 -3.22 -5.77
CA TRP A 89 15.82 -2.96 -6.54
C TRP A 89 15.51 -2.44 -7.94
N ALA A 90 14.56 -3.07 -8.65
CA ALA A 90 14.08 -2.60 -9.94
C ALA A 90 13.49 -1.18 -9.85
N ALA A 91 12.71 -0.88 -8.80
CA ALA A 91 12.14 0.44 -8.58
C ALA A 91 13.23 1.50 -8.34
N THR A 92 14.29 1.19 -7.59
CA THR A 92 15.41 2.12 -7.38
C THR A 92 16.25 2.39 -8.63
N ALA A 93 16.23 1.48 -9.61
CA ALA A 93 16.93 1.65 -10.88
C ALA A 93 16.11 2.43 -11.93
N MET A 94 14.82 2.68 -11.66
CA MET A 94 13.94 3.39 -12.58
C MET A 94 13.96 4.90 -12.36
N GLU A 95 13.79 5.65 -13.44
CA GLU A 95 13.58 7.10 -13.36
C GLU A 95 12.21 7.42 -12.72
N VAL A 96 12.20 8.41 -11.82
CA VAL A 96 10.99 8.84 -11.09
C VAL A 96 9.82 9.17 -12.03
N GLY A 97 10.11 9.79 -13.19
CA GLY A 97 9.10 10.13 -14.19
C GLY A 97 8.41 8.91 -14.79
N LEU A 98 9.15 7.83 -15.03
CA LEU A 98 8.60 6.55 -15.50
C LEU A 98 7.80 5.86 -14.39
N LEU A 99 8.34 5.83 -13.17
CA LEU A 99 7.66 5.23 -12.01
C LEU A 99 6.31 5.89 -11.74
N ARG A 100 6.24 7.23 -11.84
CA ARG A 100 5.01 8.00 -11.73
C ARG A 100 3.98 7.64 -12.81
N LYS A 101 4.42 7.47 -14.07
CA LYS A 101 3.52 7.10 -15.18
C LYS A 101 2.94 5.69 -15.00
N PHE A 102 3.78 4.71 -14.65
CA PHE A 102 3.32 3.34 -14.41
C PHE A 102 2.37 3.27 -13.22
N PHE A 103 2.69 3.97 -12.13
CA PHE A 103 1.82 4.01 -10.95
C PHE A 103 0.47 4.69 -11.25
N GLY A 104 0.48 5.81 -11.98
CA GLY A 104 -0.74 6.47 -12.43
C GLY A 104 -1.61 5.57 -13.31
N ALA A 105 -1.01 4.88 -14.29
CA ALA A 105 -1.72 3.92 -15.13
C ALA A 105 -2.32 2.76 -14.29
N PHE A 106 -1.56 2.22 -13.34
CA PHE A 106 -2.03 1.20 -12.41
C PHE A 106 -3.26 1.67 -11.61
N LEU A 107 -3.23 2.89 -11.05
CA LEU A 107 -4.36 3.46 -10.32
C LEU A 107 -5.60 3.63 -11.19
N ILE A 108 -5.44 4.06 -12.45
CA ILE A 108 -6.56 4.16 -13.39
C ILE A 108 -7.15 2.78 -13.65
N VAL A 109 -6.32 1.78 -13.89
CA VAL A 109 -6.77 0.39 -14.12
C VAL A 109 -7.51 -0.14 -12.89
N VAL A 110 -6.96 0.01 -11.69
CA VAL A 110 -7.62 -0.41 -10.45
C VAL A 110 -8.94 0.34 -10.24
N GLY A 111 -8.97 1.65 -10.48
CA GLY A 111 -10.19 2.45 -10.38
C GLY A 111 -11.27 2.01 -11.37
N LEU A 112 -10.88 1.67 -12.60
CA LEU A 112 -11.79 1.09 -13.59
C LEU A 112 -12.25 -0.32 -13.19
N MET A 113 -11.36 -1.15 -12.66
CA MET A 113 -11.71 -2.49 -12.17
C MET A 113 -12.66 -2.42 -10.98
N GLU A 114 -12.53 -1.47 -10.06
CA GLU A 114 -13.49 -1.33 -8.96
C GLU A 114 -14.81 -0.72 -9.40
N LEU A 115 -14.80 0.20 -10.36
CA LEU A 115 -16.04 0.83 -10.83
C LEU A 115 -16.87 -0.12 -11.72
N PHE A 116 -16.21 -0.96 -12.53
CA PHE A 116 -16.85 -1.84 -13.50
C PHE A 116 -16.75 -3.33 -13.15
N GLY A 117 -15.93 -3.69 -12.17
CA GLY A 117 -15.81 -5.04 -11.66
C GLY A 117 -17.10 -5.41 -10.96
N ARG A 118 -17.91 -6.22 -11.62
CA ARG A 118 -19.09 -6.82 -11.00
C ARG A 118 -18.65 -7.50 -9.71
N THR A 119 -19.22 -7.09 -8.57
CA THR A 119 -19.17 -7.81 -7.30
C THR A 119 -19.50 -9.26 -7.59
N LYS A 120 -18.48 -10.11 -7.57
CA LYS A 120 -18.66 -11.55 -7.70
C LYS A 120 -18.97 -12.03 -6.29
N GLU A 121 -20.26 -12.15 -6.01
CA GLU A 121 -20.78 -12.80 -4.78
C GLU A 121 -20.22 -14.22 -4.63
#